data_AF-A0A6I2UF31-F1
#
_entry.id   AF-A0A6I2UF31-F1
#
_cell.length_a   1.000
_cell.length_b   1.000
_cell.length_c   1.000
_cell.angle_alpha   90.00
_cell.angle_beta   90.00
_cell.angle_gamma   90.00
#
_symmetry.space_group_name_H-M   'P 1'
#
loop_
_entity.id
_entity.type
_entity.pdbx_description
1 polymer ?
#
loop_
_entity_poly.entity_id
_entity_poly.type
_entity_poly.pdbx_seq_one_letter_code
_entity_poly.pdbx_strand_id
1 'polypeptide(L)'
;MGSRGSFLESGGFSTPAKWHTVDYIEGIKVLAPKDPKASMNLPERSNTPGTSYLLYRKNGDFNQLRVFGEKRVPQFDIDYGIHNGKKSLHVHYYTDGVRGKNPNILRPGDALYEKYKVLFKETKQ
;
A
#
# COMPACT_ATOMS: atom_id res chain seq x y z
N MET A 1 14.14 5.37 -20.73
CA MET A 1 12.67 5.14 -20.77
C MET A 1 12.44 3.67 -20.42
N GLY A 2 12.18 3.37 -19.14
CA GLY A 2 12.02 2.00 -18.66
C GLY A 2 10.62 1.48 -18.96
N SER A 3 10.53 0.31 -19.57
CA SER A 3 9.30 -0.38 -19.97
C SER A 3 8.29 -0.40 -18.81
N ARG A 4 7.18 0.31 -18.98
CA ARG A 4 6.00 0.19 -18.12
C ARG A 4 5.45 -1.20 -18.38
N GLY A 5 5.64 -2.12 -17.44
CA GLY A 5 5.20 -3.51 -17.56
C GLY A 5 3.76 -3.57 -18.09
N SER A 6 3.60 -4.22 -19.23
CA SER A 6 2.33 -4.35 -19.94
C SER A 6 1.28 -4.92 -19.00
N PHE A 7 0.19 -4.19 -18.78
CA PHE A 7 -0.95 -4.65 -18.01
C PHE A 7 -1.82 -5.53 -18.91
N LEU A 8 -2.11 -6.76 -18.51
CA LEU A 8 -3.14 -7.56 -19.15
C LEU A 8 -4.50 -7.16 -18.54
N GLU A 9 -5.37 -6.64 -19.38
CA GLU A 9 -6.76 -6.28 -19.05
C GLU A 9 -7.53 -7.44 -18.38
N SER A 10 -7.10 -8.68 -18.65
CA SER A 10 -7.65 -9.95 -18.15
C SER A 10 -7.32 -10.30 -16.69
N GLY A 11 -6.63 -9.43 -15.92
CA GLY A 11 -6.48 -9.66 -14.47
C GLY A 11 -5.37 -10.64 -14.07
N GLY A 12 -4.34 -10.79 -14.89
CA GLY A 12 -3.10 -11.49 -14.54
C GLY A 12 -1.90 -10.57 -14.73
N PHE A 13 -0.92 -10.60 -13.81
CA PHE A 13 0.35 -9.92 -14.02
C PHE A 13 1.11 -10.57 -15.19
N SER A 14 1.53 -9.77 -16.18
CA SER A 14 2.60 -10.14 -17.15
C SER A 14 4.01 -10.00 -16.55
N THR A 15 4.12 -9.58 -15.29
CA THR A 15 5.39 -9.54 -14.56
C THR A 15 5.43 -10.71 -13.57
N PRO A 16 6.44 -11.62 -13.66
CA PRO A 16 6.57 -12.70 -12.68
C PRO A 16 6.60 -12.09 -11.28
N ALA A 17 5.58 -12.44 -10.49
CA ALA A 17 5.14 -11.69 -9.32
C ALA A 17 6.30 -11.42 -8.36
N LYS A 18 6.80 -10.17 -8.35
CA LYS A 18 7.84 -9.71 -7.41
C LYS A 18 7.41 -9.85 -5.96
N TRP A 19 6.11 -10.01 -5.72
CA TRP A 19 5.50 -10.15 -4.41
C TRP A 19 4.82 -11.51 -4.26
N HIS A 20 4.70 -11.97 -3.02
CA HIS A 20 3.81 -13.04 -2.62
C HIS A 20 3.00 -12.60 -1.40
N THR A 21 1.81 -13.17 -1.26
CA THR A 21 1.01 -12.95 -0.06
C THR A 21 1.58 -13.80 1.08
N VAL A 22 1.81 -13.16 2.22
CA VAL A 22 2.37 -13.81 3.42
C VAL A 22 1.34 -13.95 4.54
N ASP A 23 0.31 -13.10 4.54
CA ASP A 23 -0.71 -13.09 5.58
C ASP A 23 -1.98 -12.35 5.11
N TYR A 24 -3.04 -12.40 5.92
CA TYR A 24 -4.28 -11.65 5.76
C TYR A 24 -4.70 -11.02 7.09
N ILE A 25 -4.88 -9.69 7.10
CA ILE A 25 -5.38 -8.96 8.29
C ILE A 25 -6.69 -8.28 7.92
N GLU A 26 -7.78 -8.66 8.58
CA GLU A 26 -9.13 -8.14 8.26
C GLU A 26 -9.49 -8.27 6.76
N GLY A 27 -9.04 -9.35 6.12
CA GLY A 27 -9.24 -9.59 4.68
C GLY A 27 -8.30 -8.81 3.75
N ILE A 28 -7.38 -7.99 4.30
CA ILE A 28 -6.36 -7.27 3.55
C ILE A 28 -5.14 -8.17 3.34
N LYS A 29 -4.71 -8.31 2.09
CA LYS A 29 -3.55 -9.13 1.72
C LYS A 29 -2.25 -8.45 2.17
N VAL A 30 -1.50 -9.12 3.02
CA VAL A 30 -0.14 -8.71 3.39
C VAL A 30 0.82 -9.23 2.35
N LEU A 31 1.59 -8.35 1.72
CA LEU A 31 2.54 -8.69 0.66
C LEU A 31 3.98 -8.55 1.16
N ALA A 32 4.82 -9.49 0.74
CA ALA A 32 6.27 -9.41 0.87
C ALA A 32 6.92 -9.59 -0.51
N PRO A 33 8.05 -8.92 -0.78
CA PRO A 33 8.81 -9.19 -1.99
C PRO A 33 9.40 -10.62 -1.92
N LYS A 34 9.34 -11.37 -3.03
CA LYS A 34 9.94 -12.71 -3.12
C LYS A 34 11.46 -12.66 -3.01
N ASP A 35 12.06 -11.60 -3.53
CA ASP A 35 13.49 -11.33 -3.36
C ASP A 35 13.69 -10.41 -2.15
N PRO A 36 14.39 -10.86 -1.08
CA PRO A 36 14.64 -10.04 0.11
C PRO A 36 15.53 -8.82 -0.14
N LYS A 37 16.20 -8.75 -1.31
CA LYS A 37 17.00 -7.61 -1.78
C LYS A 37 16.19 -6.63 -2.63
N ALA A 38 14.98 -6.99 -3.06
CA ALA A 38 14.13 -6.10 -3.84
C ALA A 38 13.59 -4.96 -2.98
N SER A 39 13.27 -3.85 -3.63
CA SER A 39 12.68 -2.68 -2.96
C SER A 39 11.32 -3.03 -2.34
N MET A 40 11.13 -2.60 -1.10
CA MET A 40 9.88 -2.75 -0.36
C MET A 40 8.85 -1.69 -0.79
N ASN A 41 8.25 -1.88 -1.97
CA ASN A 41 7.17 -1.04 -2.48
C ASN A 41 5.96 -1.90 -2.85
N LEU A 42 4.75 -1.36 -2.69
CA LEU A 42 3.52 -2.03 -3.14
C LEU A 42 3.33 -1.89 -4.67
N PRO A 43 2.68 -2.85 -5.33
CA PRO A 43 2.42 -2.79 -6.76
C PRO A 43 1.54 -1.57 -7.12
N GLU A 44 1.75 -1.00 -8.30
CA GLU A 44 1.01 0.18 -8.77
C GLU A 44 -0.45 -0.12 -9.13
N ARG A 45 -0.79 -1.39 -9.38
CA ARG A 45 -2.15 -1.86 -9.70
C ARG A 45 -2.47 -3.13 -8.92
N SER A 46 -3.75 -3.39 -8.72
CA SER A 46 -4.21 -4.63 -8.13
C SER A 46 -4.56 -5.69 -9.18
N ASN A 47 -4.43 -6.96 -8.79
CA ASN A 47 -4.97 -8.08 -9.57
C ASN A 47 -6.50 -8.19 -9.42
N THR A 48 -7.01 -7.81 -8.26
CA THR A 48 -8.42 -7.95 -7.91
C THR A 48 -9.04 -6.56 -7.78
N PRO A 49 -10.20 -6.29 -8.41
CA PRO A 49 -10.99 -5.09 -8.14
C PRO A 49 -11.26 -4.92 -6.64
N GLY A 50 -11.22 -3.68 -6.13
CA GLY A 50 -11.63 -3.38 -4.75
C GLY A 50 -10.72 -3.96 -3.65
N THR A 51 -9.55 -4.50 -3.98
CA THR A 51 -8.64 -5.09 -2.99
C THR A 51 -7.79 -4.01 -2.29
N SER A 52 -7.21 -4.39 -1.16
CA SER A 52 -6.14 -3.63 -0.51
C SER A 52 -4.90 -4.49 -0.34
N TYR A 53 -3.72 -3.86 -0.35
CA TYR A 53 -2.44 -4.50 -0.06
C TYR A 53 -1.75 -3.80 1.11
N LEU A 54 -1.24 -4.60 2.02
CA LEU A 54 -0.49 -4.15 3.19
C LEU A 54 0.96 -4.58 3.07
N LEU A 55 1.87 -3.70 3.46
CA LEU A 55 3.29 -3.96 3.54
C LEU A 55 3.77 -3.64 4.95
N TYR A 56 4.42 -4.62 5.57
CA TYR A 56 5.17 -4.42 6.80
C TYR A 56 6.67 -4.29 6.50
N ARG A 57 7.37 -3.62 7.40
CA ARG A 57 8.83 -3.61 7.43
C ARG A 57 9.34 -4.97 7.92
N LYS A 58 10.63 -5.23 7.72
CA LYS A 58 11.27 -6.48 8.18
C LYS A 58 11.17 -6.70 9.70
N ASN A 59 11.00 -5.63 10.48
CA ASN A 59 10.83 -5.67 11.93
C ASN A 59 9.36 -5.79 12.39
N GLY A 60 8.41 -5.95 11.45
CA GLY A 60 6.98 -6.09 11.74
C GLY A 60 6.20 -4.76 11.80
N ASP A 61 6.88 -3.62 11.76
CA ASP A 61 6.21 -2.31 11.82
C ASP A 61 5.46 -1.99 10.53
N PHE A 62 4.33 -1.30 10.68
CA PHE A 62 3.56 -0.76 9.56
C PHE A 62 4.45 0.05 8.62
N ASN A 63 4.49 -0.33 7.33
CA ASN A 63 5.19 0.42 6.31
C ASN A 63 4.22 1.25 5.47
N GLN A 64 3.29 0.55 4.80
CA GLN A 64 2.38 1.15 3.84
C GLN A 64 1.14 0.28 3.66
N LEU A 65 -0.03 0.91 3.57
CA LEU A 65 -1.27 0.34 3.06
C LEU A 65 -1.61 1.02 1.73
N ARG A 66 -1.98 0.25 0.71
CA ARG A 66 -2.52 0.76 -0.55
C ARG A 66 -3.89 0.17 -0.80
N VAL A 67 -4.88 1.04 -0.99
CA VAL A 67 -6.27 0.66 -1.26
C VAL A 67 -6.59 0.92 -2.73
N PHE A 68 -7.15 -0.08 -3.40
CA PHE A 68 -7.51 0.00 -4.81
C PHE A 68 -9.03 0.04 -4.96
N GLY A 69 -9.50 0.83 -5.93
CA GLY A 69 -10.91 0.82 -6.32
C GLY A 69 -11.26 -0.33 -7.27
N GLU A 70 -12.51 -0.37 -7.72
CA GLU A 70 -13.01 -1.34 -8.69
C GLU A 70 -12.21 -1.37 -10.01
N LYS A 71 -11.72 -0.20 -10.43
CA LYS A 71 -10.89 -0.05 -11.63
C LYS A 71 -9.46 -0.60 -11.44
N ARG A 72 -9.15 -1.23 -10.30
CA ARG A 72 -7.81 -1.76 -9.96
C ARG A 72 -6.72 -0.68 -9.93
N VAL A 73 -7.14 0.57 -9.78
CA VAL A 73 -6.28 1.75 -9.65
C VAL A 73 -6.20 2.12 -8.17
N PRO A 74 -5.03 2.51 -7.64
CA PRO A 74 -4.94 3.02 -6.29
C PRO A 74 -5.90 4.20 -6.09
N GLN A 75 -6.62 4.20 -4.99
CA GLN A 75 -7.43 5.33 -4.54
C GLN A 75 -6.69 6.15 -3.49
N PHE A 76 -6.00 5.47 -2.58
CA PHE A 76 -5.15 6.11 -1.59
C PHE A 76 -4.08 5.16 -1.03
N ASP A 77 -3.01 5.77 -0.56
CA ASP A 77 -1.98 5.13 0.25
C ASP A 77 -2.00 5.70 1.66
N ILE A 78 -1.79 4.87 2.68
CA ILE A 78 -1.49 5.30 4.04
C ILE A 78 -0.08 4.83 4.37
N ASP A 79 0.77 5.75 4.84
CA ASP A 79 2.15 5.44 5.23
C ASP A 79 2.68 6.45 6.26
N TYR A 80 3.81 6.10 6.88
CA TYR A 80 4.59 7.02 7.71
C TYR A 80 5.65 7.71 6.86
N GLY A 81 5.41 8.97 6.50
CA GLY A 81 6.39 9.82 5.82
C GLY A 81 6.78 11.05 6.64
N ILE A 82 7.91 11.66 6.27
CA ILE A 82 8.34 12.95 6.81
C ILE A 82 7.76 14.05 5.93
N HIS A 83 6.91 14.90 6.52
CA HIS A 83 6.42 16.10 5.87
C HIS A 83 6.76 17.30 6.76
N ASN A 84 7.40 18.32 6.18
CA ASN A 84 7.89 19.51 6.90
C ASN A 84 8.74 19.18 8.15
N GLY A 85 9.64 18.19 8.03
CA GLY A 85 10.54 17.77 9.10
C GLY A 85 9.90 16.91 10.21
N LYS A 86 8.59 16.62 10.14
CA LYS A 86 7.88 15.80 11.13
C LYS A 86 7.43 14.48 10.50
N LYS A 87 7.83 13.36 11.10
CA LYS A 87 7.30 12.04 10.76
C LYS A 87 5.87 11.95 11.27
N SER A 88 4.92 11.66 10.38
CA SER A 88 3.51 11.51 10.74
C SER A 88 2.86 10.43 9.89
N LEU A 89 1.85 9.76 10.44
CA LEU A 89 0.96 8.91 9.66
C LEU A 89 0.10 9.80 8.78
N HIS A 90 0.07 9.52 7.49
CA HIS A 90 -0.71 10.32 6.57
C HIS A 90 -1.20 9.54 5.37
N VAL A 91 -2.21 10.10 4.72
CA VAL A 91 -2.83 9.53 3.53
C VAL A 91 -2.48 10.35 2.29
N HIS A 92 -2.06 9.66 1.24
CA HIS A 92 -1.93 10.20 -0.11
C HIS A 92 -3.09 9.72 -0.97
N TYR A 93 -3.95 10.63 -1.40
CA TYR A 93 -5.02 10.31 -2.35
C TYR A 93 -4.49 10.26 -3.78
N TYR A 94 -5.10 9.41 -4.60
CA TYR A 94 -4.85 9.32 -6.02
C TYR A 94 -6.00 9.95 -6.79
N THR A 95 -5.68 10.80 -7.76
CA THR A 95 -6.63 11.36 -8.73
C THR A 95 -6.19 10.91 -10.11
N ASP A 96 -7.06 10.18 -10.82
CA ASP A 96 -6.76 9.60 -12.13
C ASP A 96 -5.48 8.74 -12.18
N GLY A 97 -5.21 8.02 -11.10
CA GLY A 97 -4.01 7.18 -10.95
C GLY A 97 -2.72 7.95 -10.63
N VAL A 98 -2.81 9.27 -10.43
CA VAL A 98 -1.70 10.12 -10.01
C VAL A 98 -1.76 10.36 -8.50
N ARG A 99 -0.69 10.02 -7.79
CA ARG A 99 -0.57 10.25 -6.33
C ARG A 99 -0.46 11.75 -6.04
N GLY A 100 -1.31 12.24 -5.15
CA GLY A 100 -1.27 13.61 -4.65
C GLY A 100 0.04 13.91 -3.92
N LYS A 101 0.62 15.09 -4.17
CA LYS A 101 1.88 15.52 -3.55
C LYS A 101 1.72 15.86 -2.06
N ASN A 102 0.58 16.42 -1.70
CA ASN A 102 0.29 16.88 -0.35
C ASN A 102 -0.51 15.80 0.38
N PRO A 103 0.07 15.13 1.38
CA PRO A 103 -0.66 14.16 2.15
C PRO A 103 -1.55 14.84 3.20
N ASN A 104 -2.63 14.17 3.57
CA ASN A 104 -3.45 14.58 4.71
C ASN A 104 -2.99 13.80 5.94
N ILE A 105 -2.66 14.51 7.02
CA ILE A 105 -2.26 13.88 8.29
C ILE A 105 -3.46 13.10 8.85
N LEU A 106 -3.25 11.83 9.16
CA LEU A 106 -4.23 10.97 9.81
C LEU A 106 -4.03 11.02 11.31
N ARG A 107 -5.13 11.23 12.06
CA ARG A 107 -5.15 11.35 13.51
C ARG A 107 -6.16 10.37 14.12
N PRO A 108 -5.96 9.94 15.37
CA PRO A 108 -7.00 9.24 16.13
C PRO A 108 -8.32 10.01 16.09
N GLY A 109 -9.43 9.30 15.85
CA GLY A 109 -10.75 9.88 15.62
C GLY A 109 -11.11 10.13 14.15
N ASP A 110 -10.15 10.18 13.22
CA ASP A 110 -10.47 10.23 11.79
C ASP A 110 -11.08 8.90 11.33
N ALA A 111 -12.13 8.95 10.50
CA ALA A 111 -12.81 7.73 10.03
C ALA A 111 -11.86 6.72 9.35
N LEU A 112 -10.91 7.21 8.55
CA LEU A 112 -9.88 6.37 7.92
C LEU A 112 -8.88 5.81 8.94
N TYR A 113 -8.53 6.58 9.96
CA TYR A 113 -7.65 6.10 11.02
C TYR A 113 -8.34 4.97 11.78
N GLU A 114 -9.57 5.19 12.24
CA GLU A 114 -10.33 4.21 13.03
C GLU A 114 -10.57 2.91 12.26
N LYS A 115 -10.78 2.99 10.94
CA LYS A 115 -10.94 1.83 10.06
C LYS A 115 -9.70 0.95 9.98
N TYR A 116 -8.50 1.55 9.98
CA TYR A 116 -7.24 0.83 9.73
C TYR A 116 -6.30 0.79 10.93
N LYS A 117 -6.70 1.32 12.10
CA LYS A 117 -5.84 1.43 13.29
C LYS A 117 -5.21 0.12 13.74
N VAL A 118 -5.87 -1.01 13.49
CA VAL A 118 -5.35 -2.35 13.83
C VAL A 118 -4.07 -2.68 13.04
N LEU A 119 -3.91 -2.12 11.84
CA LEU A 119 -2.75 -2.31 10.97
C LEU A 119 -1.56 -1.44 11.39
N PHE A 120 -1.82 -0.34 12.09
CA PHE A 120 -0.79 0.62 12.49
C PHE A 120 -0.07 0.21 13.78
N LYS A 121 -0.45 -0.91 14.39
CA LYS A 121 0.20 -1.41 15.60
C LYS A 121 1.66 -1.72 15.27
N GLU A 122 2.56 -0.98 15.89
CA GLU A 122 3.97 -1.36 15.99
C GLU A 122 4.00 -2.68 16.76
N THR A 123 4.60 -3.71 16.17
CA THR A 123 4.92 -4.93 16.90
C THR A 123 5.98 -4.56 17.93
N LYS A 124 5.55 -4.32 19.17
CA LYS A 124 6.46 -4.33 20.32
C LYS A 124 7.10 -5.71 20.34
N GLN A 125 8.38 -5.78 19.97
CA GLN A 125 9.25 -6.88 20.38
C GLN A 125 9.51 -6.76 21.88
#